data_AF-M4SZI8-F1
#
_entry.id   AF-M4SZI8-F1
#
_cell.length_a   1.000
_cell.length_b   1.000
_cell.length_c   1.000
_cell.angle_alpha   90.00
_cell.angle_beta   90.00
_cell.angle_gamma   90.00
#
_symmetry.space_group_name_H-M   'P 1'
#
loop_
_entity.id
_entity.type
_entity.pdbx_description
1 polymer ?
#
loop_
_entity_poly.entity_id
_entity_poly.type
_entity_poly.pdbx_seq_one_letter_code
_entity_poly.pdbx_strand_id
1 'polypeptide(L)'
;MKHNRSLQLLVFPISLIVTHSQAASTNPIRKATWKAACAVAADLQKVQKRAAQMLKHKIGGVAQYLAQAYKTKIYIEMKKSGEYRKVDLVLIEYYMTKANSNQKAAQRTTVTIAATAIAHAAKFEGAIQEFVNMANQIAEDGTHACLIEGKDVRKISGGSQTAMRKKGCIAKASTVEPAEVAKTQFGPTGIANSDLAGNADATTSQRGASCTLTEQKTSRHLINTVTGGKLGTTFNNNHADAITTTSSKHVTMNAAHDAYLTTKEIGAQY
;
A
#
# COMPACT_ATOMS: atom_id res chain seq x y z
N MET A 1 -30.64 12.26 -24.25
CA MET A 1 -30.03 13.07 -23.18
C MET A 1 -28.89 12.28 -22.54
N LYS A 2 -27.65 12.62 -22.93
CA LYS A 2 -26.40 12.12 -22.34
C LYS A 2 -25.91 13.17 -21.32
N HIS A 3 -25.15 12.70 -20.34
CA HIS A 3 -24.35 13.44 -19.35
C HIS A 3 -24.96 13.57 -17.95
N ASN A 4 -24.65 12.58 -17.09
CA ASN A 4 -24.19 12.85 -15.73
C ASN A 4 -23.45 11.63 -15.12
N ARG A 5 -22.55 11.02 -15.90
CA ARG A 5 -21.68 9.92 -15.44
C ARG A 5 -20.32 10.39 -14.92
N SER A 6 -20.03 11.68 -14.96
CA SER A 6 -18.71 12.22 -14.56
C SER A 6 -18.63 12.69 -13.10
N LEU A 7 -19.72 12.68 -12.34
CA LEU A 7 -19.76 13.18 -10.95
C LEU A 7 -19.77 12.07 -9.88
N GLN A 8 -19.58 10.80 -10.26
CA GLN A 8 -19.44 9.68 -9.32
C GLN A 8 -17.98 9.25 -9.08
N LEU A 9 -17.02 9.90 -9.74
CA LEU A 9 -15.59 9.55 -9.64
C LEU A 9 -14.82 10.29 -8.52
N LEU A 10 -15.48 11.20 -7.78
CA LEU A 10 -14.82 12.03 -6.75
C LEU A 10 -15.26 11.73 -5.30
N VAL A 11 -16.04 10.67 -5.04
CA VAL A 11 -16.57 10.38 -3.70
C VAL A 11 -15.91 9.16 -3.03
N PHE A 12 -14.94 8.51 -3.67
CA PHE A 12 -14.20 7.39 -3.09
C PHE A 12 -12.70 7.73 -3.04
N PRO A 13 -12.23 8.45 -2.01
CA PRO A 13 -11.42 7.73 -1.02
C PRO A 13 -11.46 8.44 0.33
N ILE A 14 -12.52 8.32 1.13
CA ILE A 14 -12.48 8.93 2.47
C ILE A 14 -13.04 8.03 3.56
N SER A 15 -12.29 6.94 3.80
CA SER A 15 -12.39 6.12 5.00
C SER A 15 -10.98 5.92 5.56
N LEU A 16 -10.25 7.03 5.75
CA LEU A 16 -8.80 6.99 5.85
C LEU A 16 -8.25 7.23 7.25
N ILE A 17 -7.85 6.10 7.84
CA ILE A 17 -6.78 5.94 8.81
C ILE A 17 -6.96 6.76 10.08
N VAL A 18 -7.72 6.20 11.01
CA VAL A 18 -7.37 6.29 12.42
C VAL A 18 -7.61 4.91 13.03
N THR A 19 -6.55 4.25 13.48
CA THR A 19 -6.62 2.87 13.95
C THR A 19 -7.15 2.74 15.37
N HIS A 20 -7.31 3.83 16.13
CA HIS A 20 -7.78 3.74 17.52
C HIS A 20 -8.93 4.70 17.82
N SER A 21 -9.95 4.15 18.46
CA SER A 21 -11.14 4.86 18.89
C SER A 21 -10.76 5.93 19.91
N GLN A 22 -10.95 7.19 19.51
CA GLN A 22 -11.29 8.23 20.46
C GLN A 22 -12.76 8.58 20.28
N ALA A 23 -13.45 8.84 21.39
CA ALA A 23 -14.61 9.71 21.35
C ALA A 23 -14.20 10.97 20.57
N ALA A 24 -14.97 11.35 19.55
CA ALA A 24 -14.53 12.30 18.55
C ALA A 24 -13.87 13.54 19.19
N SER A 25 -12.68 13.88 18.71
CA SER A 25 -11.75 14.76 19.41
C SER A 25 -11.38 15.91 18.50
N THR A 26 -11.55 17.15 18.95
CA THR A 26 -11.06 18.31 18.21
C THR A 26 -9.54 18.36 18.15
N ASN A 27 -8.81 17.43 18.80
CA ASN A 27 -7.37 17.53 18.96
C ASN A 27 -6.58 17.13 17.69
N PRO A 28 -5.39 17.72 17.47
CA PRO A 28 -4.51 17.35 16.37
C PRO A 28 -3.93 15.93 16.49
N ILE A 29 -3.52 15.37 15.36
CA ILE A 29 -2.91 14.03 15.27
C ILE A 29 -1.49 14.03 15.84
N ARG A 30 -1.19 13.05 16.70
CA ARG A 30 0.12 12.89 17.34
C ARG A 30 1.22 12.67 16.32
N LYS A 31 2.41 13.21 16.64
CA LYS A 31 3.63 13.00 15.85
C LYS A 31 3.95 11.53 15.58
N ALA A 32 3.81 10.69 16.59
CA ALA A 32 4.06 9.25 16.46
C ALA A 32 3.09 8.62 15.46
N THR A 33 1.79 8.90 15.60
CA THR A 33 0.72 8.34 14.76
C THR A 33 0.85 8.71 13.28
N TRP A 34 0.97 9.99 12.93
CA TRP A 34 1.08 10.34 11.51
C TRP A 34 2.42 9.89 10.90
N LYS A 35 3.51 9.85 11.68
CA LYS A 35 4.79 9.29 11.21
C LYS A 35 4.72 7.78 11.02
N ALA A 36 3.98 7.07 11.85
CA ALA A 36 3.73 5.64 11.71
C ALA A 36 2.89 5.34 10.47
N ALA A 37 1.85 6.15 10.19
CA ALA A 37 1.08 6.04 8.95
C ALA A 37 2.00 6.20 7.72
N CYS A 38 2.88 7.22 7.72
CA CYS A 38 3.88 7.37 6.65
C CYS A 38 4.85 6.18 6.55
N ALA A 39 5.20 5.54 7.68
CA ALA A 39 6.03 4.35 7.64
C ALA A 39 5.29 3.18 6.97
N VAL A 40 4.01 2.98 7.28
CA VAL A 40 3.15 1.99 6.60
C VAL A 40 3.10 2.26 5.09
N ALA A 41 2.88 3.51 4.68
CA ALA A 41 2.89 3.91 3.27
C ALA A 41 4.24 3.59 2.58
N ALA A 42 5.36 3.84 3.26
CA ALA A 42 6.68 3.48 2.74
C ALA A 42 6.86 1.97 2.58
N ASP A 43 6.24 1.16 3.43
CA ASP A 43 6.26 -0.31 3.33
C ASP A 43 5.30 -0.84 2.26
N LEU A 44 4.21 -0.14 1.95
CA LEU A 44 3.34 -0.49 0.82
C LEU A 44 4.06 -0.34 -0.51
N GLN A 45 4.92 0.66 -0.65
CA GLN A 45 5.83 0.77 -1.80
C GLN A 45 6.75 -0.46 -1.91
N LYS A 46 7.21 -1.02 -0.77
CA LYS A 46 8.00 -2.25 -0.74
C LYS A 46 7.18 -3.49 -1.12
N VAL A 47 5.89 -3.55 -0.76
CA VAL A 47 4.97 -4.60 -1.22
C VAL A 47 4.86 -4.59 -2.74
N GLN A 48 4.71 -3.41 -3.35
CA GLN A 48 4.69 -3.27 -4.82
C GLN A 48 5.97 -3.80 -5.48
N LYS A 49 7.15 -3.44 -4.95
CA LYS A 49 8.44 -3.94 -5.45
C LYS A 49 8.59 -5.45 -5.37
N ARG A 50 8.10 -6.06 -4.28
CA ARG A 50 8.12 -7.51 -4.12
C ARG A 50 7.13 -8.20 -5.05
N ALA A 51 5.95 -7.64 -5.26
CA ALA A 51 5.01 -8.17 -6.25
C ALA A 51 5.62 -8.14 -7.67
N ALA A 52 6.30 -7.05 -8.03
CA ALA A 52 7.05 -6.97 -9.29
C ALA A 52 8.21 -7.99 -9.35
N GLN A 53 8.90 -8.24 -8.23
CA GLN A 53 9.94 -9.26 -8.15
C GLN A 53 9.40 -10.68 -8.34
N MET A 54 8.24 -11.01 -7.77
CA MET A 54 7.57 -12.29 -7.97
C MET A 54 7.28 -12.54 -9.46
N LEU A 55 6.81 -11.50 -10.17
CA LEU A 55 6.59 -11.57 -11.61
C LEU A 55 7.91 -11.77 -12.37
N LYS A 56 8.95 -11.01 -12.04
CA LYS A 56 10.28 -11.13 -12.64
C LYS A 56 10.87 -12.54 -12.48
N HIS A 57 10.78 -13.12 -11.29
CA HIS A 57 11.28 -14.47 -11.02
C HIS A 57 10.55 -15.55 -11.84
N LYS A 58 9.21 -15.50 -11.93
CA LYS A 58 8.45 -16.48 -12.73
C LYS A 58 8.74 -16.38 -14.23
N ILE A 59 8.88 -15.16 -14.76
CA ILE A 59 9.22 -14.97 -16.18
C ILE A 59 10.68 -15.38 -16.45
N GLY A 60 11.62 -14.99 -15.58
CA GLY A 60 13.04 -15.29 -15.73
C GLY A 60 13.35 -16.79 -15.78
N GLY A 61 12.62 -17.60 -15.01
CA GLY A 61 12.77 -19.06 -15.04
C GLY A 61 12.46 -19.71 -16.39
N VAL A 62 11.53 -19.15 -17.18
CA VAL A 62 11.20 -19.69 -18.52
C VAL A 62 12.39 -19.56 -19.45
N ALA A 63 12.98 -18.37 -19.53
CA ALA A 63 14.13 -18.10 -20.40
C ALA A 63 15.35 -18.96 -20.03
N GLN A 64 15.59 -19.15 -18.72
CA GLN A 64 16.70 -19.99 -18.25
C GLN A 64 16.52 -21.46 -18.64
N TYR A 65 15.33 -22.03 -18.45
CA TYR A 65 15.07 -23.44 -18.82
C TYR A 65 15.12 -23.65 -20.34
N LEU A 66 14.57 -22.73 -21.14
CA LEU A 66 14.71 -22.79 -22.59
C LEU A 66 16.17 -22.69 -23.02
N ALA A 67 16.95 -21.78 -22.44
CA ALA A 67 18.37 -21.66 -22.75
C ALA A 67 19.14 -22.95 -22.45
N GLN A 68 18.83 -23.65 -21.34
CA GLN A 68 19.45 -24.94 -21.03
C GLN A 68 19.02 -26.05 -21.98
N ALA A 69 17.74 -26.09 -22.38
CA ALA A 69 17.26 -27.03 -23.40
C ALA A 69 18.01 -26.83 -24.74
N TYR A 70 18.14 -25.57 -25.20
CA TYR A 70 18.85 -25.27 -26.45
C TYR A 70 20.35 -25.51 -26.35
N LYS A 71 21.00 -25.16 -25.24
CA LYS A 71 22.42 -25.48 -25.02
C LYS A 71 22.67 -26.98 -25.09
N THR A 72 21.79 -27.78 -24.48
CA THR A 72 21.88 -29.24 -24.53
C THR A 72 21.74 -29.77 -25.96
N LYS A 73 20.75 -29.28 -26.71
CA LYS A 73 20.57 -29.63 -28.14
C LYS A 73 21.80 -29.26 -28.96
N ILE A 74 22.26 -28.02 -28.89
CA ILE A 74 23.43 -27.52 -29.64
C ILE A 74 24.68 -28.36 -29.30
N TYR A 75 24.88 -28.71 -28.03
CA TYR A 75 26.01 -29.55 -27.63
C TYR A 75 25.96 -30.93 -28.29
N ILE A 76 24.79 -31.57 -28.37
CA ILE A 76 24.63 -32.88 -29.00
C ILE A 76 24.88 -32.80 -30.50
N GLU A 77 24.32 -31.80 -31.17
CA GLU A 77 24.55 -31.59 -32.61
C GLU A 77 26.05 -31.39 -32.91
N MET A 78 26.72 -30.53 -32.13
CA MET A 78 28.09 -30.12 -32.41
C MET A 78 29.16 -31.09 -31.91
N LYS A 79 28.91 -31.80 -30.80
CA LYS A 79 29.93 -32.64 -30.13
C LYS A 79 29.62 -34.13 -30.15
N LYS A 80 28.39 -34.50 -30.49
CA LYS A 80 27.97 -35.90 -30.63
C LYS A 80 27.40 -36.20 -32.02
N SER A 81 27.65 -35.33 -33.01
CA SER A 81 27.21 -35.51 -34.39
C SER A 81 25.70 -35.74 -34.54
N GLY A 82 24.89 -35.15 -33.65
CA GLY A 82 23.44 -35.35 -33.66
C GLY A 82 22.96 -36.69 -33.09
N GLU A 83 23.83 -37.49 -32.48
CA GLU A 83 23.44 -38.75 -31.83
C GLU A 83 22.83 -38.49 -30.44
N TYR A 84 21.49 -38.46 -30.41
CA TYR A 84 20.73 -38.30 -29.17
C TYR A 84 20.64 -39.61 -28.40
N ARG A 85 21.20 -39.64 -27.18
CA ARG A 85 20.95 -40.74 -26.23
C ARG A 85 19.62 -40.52 -25.51
N LYS A 86 19.02 -41.60 -24.99
CA LYS A 86 17.79 -41.53 -24.18
C LYS A 86 17.89 -40.53 -23.02
N VAL A 87 19.02 -40.50 -22.31
CA VAL A 87 19.26 -39.55 -21.21
C VAL A 87 19.28 -38.09 -21.67
N ASP A 88 19.78 -37.84 -22.89
CA ASP A 88 19.87 -36.49 -23.43
C ASP A 88 18.46 -35.97 -23.82
N LEU A 89 17.63 -36.86 -24.40
CA LEU A 89 16.21 -36.57 -24.69
C LEU A 89 15.42 -36.28 -23.41
N VAL A 90 15.59 -37.09 -22.37
CA VAL A 90 14.93 -36.90 -21.07
C VAL A 90 15.33 -35.57 -20.43
N LEU A 91 16.61 -35.17 -20.51
CA LEU A 91 17.07 -33.89 -19.97
C LEU A 91 16.48 -32.69 -20.72
N ILE A 92 16.41 -32.77 -22.05
CA ILE A 92 15.76 -31.74 -22.87
C ILE A 92 14.27 -31.65 -22.54
N GLU A 93 13.58 -32.79 -22.46
CA GLU A 93 12.16 -32.85 -22.10
C GLU A 93 11.89 -32.28 -20.71
N TYR A 94 12.76 -32.57 -19.75
CA TYR A 94 12.71 -31.99 -18.40
C TYR A 94 12.74 -30.46 -18.46
N TYR A 95 13.73 -29.88 -19.16
CA TYR A 95 13.85 -28.42 -19.26
C TYR A 95 12.67 -27.78 -20.01
N MET A 96 12.23 -28.39 -21.12
CA MET A 96 11.07 -27.91 -21.88
C MET A 96 9.77 -27.98 -21.05
N THR A 97 9.60 -29.05 -20.26
CA THR A 97 8.45 -29.21 -19.35
C THR A 97 8.46 -28.16 -18.24
N LYS A 98 9.64 -27.89 -17.65
CA LYS A 98 9.80 -26.82 -16.65
C LYS A 98 9.53 -25.44 -17.24
N ALA A 99 10.04 -25.15 -18.45
CA ALA A 99 9.75 -23.91 -19.16
C ALA A 99 8.25 -23.74 -19.42
N ASN A 100 7.58 -24.78 -19.92
CA ASN A 100 6.13 -24.74 -20.18
C ASN A 100 5.31 -24.59 -18.89
N SER A 101 5.70 -25.27 -17.80
CA SER A 101 5.04 -25.13 -16.49
C SER A 101 5.18 -23.71 -15.94
N ASN A 102 6.39 -23.14 -16.00
CA ASN A 102 6.63 -21.75 -15.60
C ASN A 102 5.89 -20.75 -16.48
N GLN A 103 5.81 -21.01 -17.79
CA GLN A 103 5.04 -20.19 -18.72
C GLN A 103 3.54 -20.24 -18.40
N LYS A 104 2.96 -21.41 -18.14
CA LYS A 104 1.56 -21.55 -17.72
C LYS A 104 1.27 -20.87 -16.40
N ALA A 105 2.16 -20.99 -15.41
CA ALA A 105 2.05 -20.29 -14.13
C ALA A 105 2.11 -18.76 -14.32
N ALA A 106 2.99 -18.28 -15.20
CA ALA A 106 3.14 -16.86 -15.52
C ALA A 106 1.96 -16.28 -16.31
N GLN A 107 1.38 -17.04 -17.26
CA GLN A 107 0.48 -16.50 -18.29
C GLN A 107 -0.87 -15.98 -17.80
N ARG A 108 -1.32 -16.30 -16.58
CA ARG A 108 -2.57 -15.71 -16.03
C ARG A 108 -2.51 -15.47 -14.53
N THR A 109 -2.10 -16.48 -13.76
CA THR A 109 -2.23 -16.42 -12.30
C THR A 109 -1.20 -15.49 -11.68
N THR A 110 0.09 -15.64 -11.98
CA THR A 110 1.12 -14.78 -11.36
C THR A 110 1.01 -13.31 -11.79
N VAL A 111 0.73 -13.04 -13.06
CA VAL A 111 0.51 -11.65 -13.55
C VAL A 111 -0.67 -11.01 -12.81
N THR A 112 -1.81 -11.71 -12.73
CA THR A 112 -3.00 -11.17 -12.06
C THR A 112 -2.76 -10.94 -10.57
N ILE A 113 -2.11 -11.90 -9.90
CA ILE A 113 -1.77 -11.79 -8.47
C ILE A 113 -0.82 -10.61 -8.24
N ALA A 114 0.26 -10.50 -9.02
CA ALA A 114 1.24 -9.42 -8.89
C ALA A 114 0.59 -8.05 -9.16
N ALA A 115 -0.17 -7.92 -10.25
CA ALA A 115 -0.86 -6.68 -10.60
C ALA A 115 -1.88 -6.26 -9.52
N THR A 116 -2.65 -7.23 -9.01
CA THR A 116 -3.63 -6.99 -7.93
C THR A 116 -2.93 -6.54 -6.65
N ALA A 117 -1.84 -7.21 -6.26
CA ALA A 117 -1.06 -6.84 -5.09
C ALA A 117 -0.46 -5.43 -5.21
N ILE A 118 0.06 -5.08 -6.40
CA ILE A 118 0.55 -3.72 -6.69
C ILE A 118 -0.57 -2.70 -6.55
N ALA A 119 -1.72 -2.95 -7.19
CA ALA A 119 -2.85 -2.04 -7.18
C ALA A 119 -3.42 -1.82 -5.77
N HIS A 120 -3.61 -2.89 -4.99
CA HIS A 120 -4.09 -2.80 -3.62
C HIS A 120 -3.12 -2.05 -2.71
N ALA A 121 -1.83 -2.34 -2.82
CA ALA A 121 -0.81 -1.64 -2.03
C ALA A 121 -0.72 -0.15 -2.42
N ALA A 122 -0.73 0.18 -3.72
CA ALA A 122 -0.70 1.55 -4.21
C ALA A 122 -1.95 2.34 -3.80
N LYS A 123 -3.13 1.71 -3.85
CA LYS A 123 -4.38 2.35 -3.41
C LYS A 123 -4.30 2.74 -1.93
N PHE A 124 -3.83 1.86 -1.06
CA PHE A 124 -3.72 2.19 0.36
C PHE A 124 -2.58 3.19 0.64
N GLU A 125 -1.46 3.10 -0.08
CA GLU A 125 -0.36 4.06 0.00
C GLU A 125 -0.84 5.47 -0.34
N GLY A 126 -1.45 5.66 -1.51
CA GLY A 126 -1.94 6.95 -1.98
C GLY A 126 -2.98 7.54 -1.03
N ALA A 127 -3.80 6.67 -0.44
CA ALA A 127 -4.80 7.09 0.53
C ALA A 127 -4.17 7.58 1.85
N ILE A 128 -3.11 6.93 2.35
CA ILE A 128 -2.32 7.46 3.48
C ILE A 128 -1.65 8.79 3.12
N GLN A 129 -1.04 8.86 1.94
CA GLN A 129 -0.38 10.07 1.45
C GLN A 129 -1.36 11.24 1.41
N GLU A 130 -2.55 11.04 0.85
CA GLU A 130 -3.55 12.09 0.72
C GLU A 130 -4.02 12.57 2.09
N PHE A 131 -4.42 11.65 2.97
CA PHE A 131 -4.90 12.01 4.31
C PHE A 131 -3.86 12.82 5.10
N VAL A 132 -2.61 12.35 5.13
CA VAL A 132 -1.54 13.03 5.88
C VAL A 132 -1.16 14.36 5.21
N ASN A 133 -1.20 14.46 3.88
CA ASN A 133 -0.95 15.73 3.20
C ASN A 133 -2.09 16.72 3.43
N MET A 134 -3.37 16.32 3.36
CA MET A 134 -4.50 17.19 3.72
C MET A 134 -4.37 17.69 5.16
N ALA A 135 -4.09 16.80 6.11
CA ALA A 135 -3.87 17.18 7.50
C ALA A 135 -2.67 18.13 7.66
N ASN A 136 -1.61 17.98 6.85
CA ASN A 136 -0.48 18.89 6.83
C ASN A 136 -0.83 20.29 6.26
N GLN A 137 -1.79 20.36 5.35
CA GLN A 137 -2.24 21.62 4.74
C GLN A 137 -3.18 22.41 5.66
N ILE A 138 -3.91 21.72 6.54
CA ILE A 138 -4.73 22.35 7.59
C ILE A 138 -3.81 22.72 8.76
N ALA A 139 -3.10 23.83 8.58
CA ALA A 139 -2.10 24.35 9.51
C ALA A 139 -2.11 25.88 9.50
N GLU A 140 -3.24 26.49 9.84
CA GLU A 140 -3.49 27.93 9.72
C GLU A 140 -2.67 28.73 10.74
N ASP A 141 -2.71 28.34 12.02
CA ASP A 141 -2.00 29.03 13.10
C ASP A 141 -1.66 28.08 14.29
N GLY A 142 -1.37 28.65 15.46
CA GLY A 142 -1.10 27.87 16.67
C GLY A 142 -2.33 27.19 17.29
N THR A 143 -3.54 27.56 16.87
CA THR A 143 -4.83 27.13 17.43
C THR A 143 -5.67 26.31 16.45
N HIS A 144 -5.31 26.28 15.16
CA HIS A 144 -5.96 25.47 14.12
C HIS A 144 -4.92 24.73 13.29
N ALA A 145 -4.65 23.48 13.66
CA ALA A 145 -3.67 22.63 13.00
C ALA A 145 -4.00 21.15 13.19
N CYS A 146 -3.82 20.34 12.15
CA CYS A 146 -4.15 18.91 12.20
C CYS A 146 -2.99 17.98 12.55
N LEU A 147 -1.74 18.43 12.46
CA LEU A 147 -0.57 17.62 12.79
C LEU A 147 0.28 18.25 13.89
N ILE A 148 0.82 17.42 14.79
CA ILE A 148 1.80 17.85 15.80
C ILE A 148 3.22 17.54 15.33
N GLU A 149 4.14 18.48 15.58
CA GLU A 149 5.58 18.31 15.41
C GLU A 149 6.31 18.64 16.72
N GLY A 150 6.65 17.61 17.49
CA GLY A 150 7.36 17.79 18.75
C GLY A 150 6.44 18.35 19.83
N LYS A 151 6.83 19.47 20.46
CA LYS A 151 6.04 20.16 21.48
C LYS A 151 5.15 21.27 20.89
N ASP A 152 5.07 21.37 19.56
CA ASP A 152 4.30 22.38 18.86
C ASP A 152 3.42 21.74 17.79
N VAL A 153 2.40 22.47 17.36
CA VAL A 153 1.68 22.12 16.14
C VAL A 153 2.57 22.37 14.93
N ARG A 154 2.37 21.57 13.89
CA ARG A 154 3.02 21.78 12.60
C ARG A 154 2.35 22.98 11.93
N LYS A 155 3.11 24.05 11.69
CA LYS A 155 2.62 25.33 11.16
C LYS A 155 3.02 25.53 9.70
N ILE A 156 2.33 26.47 9.04
CA ILE A 156 2.86 27.22 7.89
C ILE A 156 4.09 28.01 8.35
N SER A 157 5.21 27.91 7.61
CA SER A 157 6.43 28.69 7.87
C SER A 157 6.54 29.78 6.80
N GLY A 158 6.58 31.06 7.22
CA GLY A 158 6.80 32.19 6.30
C GLY A 158 5.73 32.36 5.22
N GLY A 159 4.47 32.03 5.51
CA GLY A 159 3.37 32.08 4.53
C GLY A 159 3.32 30.90 3.56
N SER A 160 4.22 29.91 3.69
CA SER A 160 4.21 28.67 2.89
C SER A 160 4.03 27.43 3.76
N GLN A 161 3.20 26.49 3.30
CA GLN A 161 2.98 25.22 4.01
C GLN A 161 4.31 24.49 4.16
N THR A 162 4.64 24.02 5.38
CA THR A 162 5.83 23.19 5.57
C THR A 162 5.65 21.89 4.79
N ALA A 163 6.31 21.79 3.64
CA ALA A 163 6.19 20.64 2.75
C ALA A 163 6.35 19.31 3.52
N MET A 164 5.48 18.34 3.23
CA MET A 164 5.59 17.01 3.82
C MET A 164 6.87 16.34 3.30
N ARG A 165 7.82 16.10 4.20
CA ARG A 165 9.13 15.49 3.89
C ARG A 165 9.30 14.08 4.46
N LYS A 166 8.30 13.56 5.18
CA LYS A 166 8.38 12.23 5.77
C LYS A 166 8.23 11.19 4.65
N LYS A 167 9.26 10.35 4.48
CA LYS A 167 9.23 9.21 3.54
C LYS A 167 7.93 8.42 3.71
N GLY A 168 7.32 8.06 2.58
CA GLY A 168 6.01 7.39 2.52
C GLY A 168 4.81 8.34 2.48
N CYS A 169 4.95 9.58 2.96
CA CYS A 169 3.93 10.64 2.82
C CYS A 169 4.30 11.73 1.81
N ILE A 170 5.43 11.58 1.11
CA ILE A 170 5.76 12.45 -0.03
C ILE A 170 5.03 11.86 -1.24
N ALA A 171 4.12 12.63 -1.84
CA ALA A 171 3.50 12.23 -3.11
C ALA A 171 4.60 12.10 -4.17
N LYS A 172 4.77 10.89 -4.72
CA LYS A 172 5.77 10.60 -5.76
C LYS A 172 5.17 9.68 -6.81
N ALA A 173 5.28 10.06 -8.08
CA ALA A 173 5.16 9.12 -9.18
C ALA A 173 6.51 8.38 -9.30
N SER A 174 6.61 7.18 -8.73
CA SER A 174 7.81 6.35 -8.86
C SER A 174 7.52 5.11 -9.69
N THR A 175 8.44 4.77 -10.59
CA THR A 175 8.43 3.48 -11.28
C THR A 175 8.54 2.34 -10.26
N VAL A 176 7.70 1.32 -10.43
CA VAL A 176 7.75 0.11 -9.60
C VAL A 176 8.86 -0.80 -10.11
N GLU A 177 10.03 -0.72 -9.49
CA GLU A 177 11.18 -1.58 -9.80
C GLU A 177 11.15 -2.89 -8.98
N PRO A 178 11.36 -4.07 -9.60
CA PRO A 178 11.47 -5.35 -8.91
C PRO A 178 12.59 -5.35 -7.85
N ALA A 179 12.24 -5.67 -6.60
CA ALA A 179 13.24 -5.83 -5.53
C ALA A 179 12.75 -6.72 -4.38
N GLU A 180 13.67 -7.47 -3.79
CA GLU A 180 13.45 -8.15 -2.51
C GLU A 180 13.82 -7.22 -1.36
N VAL A 181 12.80 -6.73 -0.65
CA VAL A 181 12.98 -5.75 0.42
C VAL A 181 12.24 -6.18 1.67
N ALA A 182 12.87 -5.98 2.83
CA ALA A 182 12.27 -6.29 4.12
C ALA A 182 11.13 -5.31 4.46
N LYS A 183 10.03 -5.87 4.98
CA LYS A 183 8.82 -5.16 5.41
C LYS A 183 8.73 -5.28 6.92
N THR A 184 8.51 -4.17 7.60
CA THR A 184 8.59 -4.00 9.06
C THR A 184 7.28 -3.53 9.67
N GLN A 185 6.37 -2.98 8.86
CA GLN A 185 5.14 -2.35 9.32
C GLN A 185 3.92 -3.27 9.24
N PHE A 186 4.08 -4.49 8.70
CA PHE A 186 3.01 -5.49 8.56
C PHE A 186 3.43 -6.80 9.23
N GLY A 187 2.52 -7.37 10.01
CA GLY A 187 2.60 -8.69 10.63
C GLY A 187 1.57 -9.66 10.03
N PRO A 188 1.52 -10.90 10.54
CA PRO A 188 0.57 -11.91 10.06
C PRO A 188 -0.90 -11.48 10.17
N THR A 189 -1.24 -10.64 11.14
CA THR A 189 -2.61 -10.25 11.48
C THR A 189 -2.98 -8.81 11.11
N GLY A 190 -2.02 -8.02 10.60
CA GLY A 190 -2.30 -6.63 10.23
C GLY A 190 -1.08 -5.70 10.26
N ILE A 191 -1.32 -4.43 10.57
CA ILE A 191 -0.25 -3.44 10.79
C ILE A 191 0.44 -3.77 12.13
N ALA A 192 1.77 -3.87 12.10
CA ALA A 192 2.58 -4.24 13.28
C ALA A 192 3.15 -3.02 14.02
N ASN A 193 2.98 -1.81 13.50
CA ASN A 193 3.48 -0.60 14.13
C ASN A 193 2.73 -0.34 15.45
N SER A 194 3.44 -0.25 16.56
CA SER A 194 2.84 -0.07 17.90
C SER A 194 2.04 1.22 18.07
N ASP A 195 2.40 2.29 17.35
CA ASP A 195 1.66 3.56 17.37
C ASP A 195 0.33 3.48 16.59
N LEU A 196 0.11 2.38 15.87
CA LEU A 196 -1.11 2.10 15.09
C LEU A 196 -1.80 0.78 15.47
N ALA A 197 -1.16 -0.07 16.28
CA ALA A 197 -1.66 -1.39 16.66
C ALA A 197 -2.04 -1.48 18.15
N GLY A 198 -1.89 -0.41 18.93
CA GLY A 198 -2.14 -0.36 20.37
C GLY A 198 -3.56 0.06 20.77
N ASN A 199 -3.75 0.54 22.00
CA ASN A 199 -5.01 1.18 22.45
C ASN A 199 -4.82 2.68 22.71
N ALA A 200 -3.67 3.24 22.30
CA ALA A 200 -3.35 4.62 22.55
C ALA A 200 -4.09 5.53 21.56
N ASP A 201 -4.57 6.65 22.08
CA ASP A 201 -5.20 7.70 21.29
C ASP A 201 -4.31 8.20 20.14
N ALA A 202 -4.89 8.32 18.96
CA ALA A 202 -4.22 8.86 17.77
C ALA A 202 -4.01 10.39 17.80
N THR A 203 -4.76 11.10 18.65
CA THR A 203 -4.70 12.56 18.81
C THR A 203 -4.26 12.93 20.22
N THR A 204 -3.79 14.15 20.42
CA THR A 204 -3.45 14.67 21.75
C THR A 204 -3.71 16.16 21.81
N SER A 205 -4.16 16.65 22.96
CA SER A 205 -4.35 18.08 23.17
C SER A 205 -2.98 18.77 23.18
N GLN A 206 -2.78 19.72 22.27
CA GLN A 206 -1.53 20.48 22.19
C GLN A 206 -1.86 21.97 22.11
N ARG A 207 -1.60 22.72 23.19
CA ARG A 207 -1.74 24.19 23.27
C ARG A 207 -3.10 24.74 22.82
N GLY A 208 -4.18 23.99 22.99
CA GLY A 208 -5.52 24.41 22.57
C GLY A 208 -5.75 24.36 21.06
N ALA A 209 -4.84 23.74 20.30
CA ALA A 209 -5.03 23.56 18.87
C ALA A 209 -6.17 22.61 18.55
N SER A 210 -6.89 22.91 17.48
CA SER A 210 -8.01 22.14 16.97
C SER A 210 -7.77 21.66 15.54
N CYS A 211 -8.38 20.52 15.19
CA CYS A 211 -8.32 19.90 13.88
C CYS A 211 -9.72 19.49 13.42
N THR A 212 -10.18 20.11 12.34
CA THR A 212 -11.50 19.83 11.77
C THR A 212 -11.62 18.43 11.17
N LEU A 213 -10.49 17.77 10.84
CA LEU A 213 -10.52 16.37 10.35
C LEU A 213 -10.81 15.35 11.46
N THR A 214 -10.62 15.71 12.73
CA THR A 214 -10.82 14.80 13.87
C THR A 214 -12.05 15.17 14.71
N GLU A 215 -12.65 16.33 14.43
CA GLU A 215 -13.85 16.87 15.08
C GLU A 215 -15.06 15.93 15.04
N GLN A 216 -15.97 16.11 16.01
CA GLN A 216 -17.22 15.36 16.05
C GLN A 216 -18.17 15.76 14.91
N LYS A 217 -18.84 14.76 14.35
CA LYS A 217 -19.84 14.90 13.27
C LYS A 217 -20.94 15.94 13.55
N THR A 218 -21.25 16.19 14.81
CA THR A 218 -22.35 17.06 15.25
C THR A 218 -21.99 18.55 15.23
N SER A 219 -20.70 18.91 15.12
CA SER A 219 -20.22 20.25 15.43
C SER A 219 -19.93 21.12 14.20
N ARG A 220 -19.36 20.58 13.11
CA ARG A 220 -19.06 21.31 11.86
C ARG A 220 -19.01 20.40 10.64
N HIS A 221 -19.27 20.97 9.47
CA HIS A 221 -19.39 20.27 8.19
C HIS A 221 -18.14 20.47 7.33
N LEU A 222 -17.61 19.40 6.72
CA LEU A 222 -16.57 19.49 5.68
C LEU A 222 -17.06 20.21 4.41
N ILE A 223 -18.37 20.35 4.25
CA ILE A 223 -19.03 21.11 3.19
C ILE A 223 -19.99 22.09 3.88
N ASN A 224 -19.87 23.39 3.62
CA ASN A 224 -20.79 24.40 4.17
C ASN A 224 -22.26 24.06 3.83
N THR A 225 -23.10 23.77 4.82
CA THR A 225 -24.45 23.22 4.63
C THR A 225 -25.58 24.24 4.60
N VAL A 226 -25.37 25.48 4.15
CA VAL A 226 -26.56 26.31 3.84
C VAL A 226 -27.33 25.71 2.64
N THR A 227 -26.69 24.89 1.80
CA THR A 227 -27.37 24.19 0.68
C THR A 227 -26.69 22.91 0.17
N GLY A 228 -25.53 22.52 0.72
CA GLY A 228 -24.75 21.36 0.26
C GLY A 228 -24.93 20.11 1.12
N GLY A 229 -24.95 18.93 0.49
CA GLY A 229 -25.23 17.65 1.11
C GLY A 229 -24.34 17.28 2.32
N LYS A 230 -24.96 16.62 3.30
CA LYS A 230 -24.31 16.06 4.48
C LYS A 230 -23.36 14.93 4.03
N LEU A 231 -22.05 15.07 4.25
CA LEU A 231 -21.18 13.90 4.32
C LEU A 231 -21.65 13.07 5.53
N GLY A 232 -22.07 11.82 5.28
CA GLY A 232 -22.63 10.92 6.29
C GLY A 232 -21.65 10.61 7.44
N THR A 233 -22.08 9.74 8.36
CA THR A 233 -21.39 9.29 9.60
C THR A 233 -19.93 8.78 9.47
N THR A 234 -19.34 8.79 8.28
CA THR A 234 -18.29 7.84 7.90
C THR A 234 -16.90 8.47 7.75
N PHE A 235 -16.72 9.75 8.08
CA PHE A 235 -15.38 10.35 8.12
C PHE A 235 -14.61 10.00 9.40
N ASN A 236 -15.31 9.48 10.41
CA ASN A 236 -14.74 9.06 11.68
C ASN A 236 -14.67 7.53 11.76
N ASN A 237 -13.80 6.90 10.96
CA ASN A 237 -13.60 5.44 11.02
C ASN A 237 -12.54 5.09 12.06
N ASN A 238 -12.94 5.28 13.31
CA ASN A 238 -12.19 5.08 14.56
C ASN A 238 -12.38 3.65 15.14
N HIS A 239 -12.15 2.59 14.37
CA HIS A 239 -12.21 1.20 14.90
C HIS A 239 -11.30 0.24 14.14
N ALA A 240 -10.07 -0.02 14.61
CA ALA A 240 -9.22 -1.09 14.07
C ALA A 240 -9.16 -2.30 15.00
N ASP A 241 -10.30 -2.80 15.46
CA ASP A 241 -10.34 -4.10 16.12
C ASP A 241 -10.23 -5.18 15.04
N ALA A 242 -8.97 -5.53 14.75
CA ALA A 242 -8.47 -6.58 13.87
C ALA A 242 -8.94 -6.53 12.40
N ILE A 243 -7.97 -6.31 11.50
CA ILE A 243 -8.12 -6.50 10.04
C ILE A 243 -8.75 -7.87 9.73
N THR A 244 -8.53 -8.87 10.58
CA THR A 244 -9.06 -10.23 10.45
C THR A 244 -10.52 -10.43 10.92
N THR A 245 -11.11 -9.55 11.75
CA THR A 245 -12.51 -9.70 12.24
C THR A 245 -13.47 -8.61 11.74
N THR A 246 -12.97 -7.50 11.19
CA THR A 246 -13.78 -6.36 10.72
C THR A 246 -13.53 -5.97 9.24
N SER A 247 -13.03 -6.89 8.42
CA SER A 247 -12.58 -6.66 7.02
C SER A 247 -13.57 -5.88 6.13
N SER A 248 -14.88 -6.01 6.34
CA SER A 248 -15.93 -5.29 5.61
C SER A 248 -15.93 -3.77 5.84
N LYS A 249 -15.39 -3.30 6.97
CA LYS A 249 -15.34 -1.88 7.33
C LYS A 249 -14.06 -1.18 6.84
N HIS A 250 -13.00 -1.95 6.53
CA HIS A 250 -11.67 -1.44 6.17
C HIS A 250 -11.12 -2.07 4.88
N VAL A 251 -11.96 -2.13 3.85
CA VAL A 251 -11.69 -2.86 2.61
C VAL A 251 -10.32 -2.53 1.98
N THR A 252 -9.94 -1.25 1.93
CA THR A 252 -8.66 -0.82 1.34
C THR A 252 -7.44 -1.29 2.16
N MET A 253 -7.55 -1.24 3.49
CA MET A 253 -6.49 -1.71 4.39
C MET A 253 -6.37 -3.23 4.37
N ASN A 254 -7.50 -3.95 4.36
CA ASN A 254 -7.51 -5.41 4.24
C ASN A 254 -6.89 -5.87 2.92
N ALA A 255 -7.31 -5.27 1.81
CA ALA A 255 -6.76 -5.57 0.48
C ALA A 255 -5.23 -5.36 0.39
N ALA A 256 -4.70 -4.34 1.08
CA ALA A 256 -3.27 -4.09 1.15
C ALA A 256 -2.53 -5.08 2.07
N HIS A 257 -3.18 -5.55 3.14
CA HIS A 257 -2.65 -6.63 3.99
C HIS A 257 -2.62 -7.97 3.24
N ASP A 258 -3.66 -8.30 2.48
CA ASP A 258 -3.68 -9.48 1.61
C ASP A 258 -2.55 -9.44 0.58
N ALA A 259 -2.28 -8.25 0.00
CA ALA A 259 -1.14 -8.03 -0.89
C ALA A 259 0.21 -8.23 -0.16
N TYR A 260 0.31 -7.80 1.11
CA TYR A 260 1.48 -8.06 1.93
C TYR A 260 1.72 -9.55 2.15
N LEU A 261 0.67 -10.30 2.52
CA LEU A 261 0.74 -11.75 2.75
C LEU A 261 1.15 -12.49 1.47
N THR A 262 0.49 -12.18 0.36
CA THR A 262 0.79 -12.72 -0.98
C THR A 262 2.26 -12.55 -1.36
N THR A 263 2.86 -11.39 -1.05
CA THR A 263 4.26 -11.09 -1.41
C THR A 263 5.27 -11.56 -0.36
N LYS A 264 4.84 -12.15 0.77
CA LYS A 264 5.72 -12.63 1.84
C LYS A 264 6.49 -13.89 1.43
N GLU A 265 5.88 -14.76 0.63
CA GLU A 265 6.36 -16.13 0.34
C GLU A 265 7.45 -16.25 -0.73
N ILE A 266 7.93 -15.14 -1.30
CA ILE A 266 8.90 -15.14 -2.41
C ILE A 266 10.24 -15.85 -2.02
N GLY A 267 10.52 -16.09 -0.75
CA GLY A 267 11.81 -16.63 -0.27
C GLY A 267 11.96 -18.15 -0.15
N ALA A 268 10.95 -18.99 -0.42
CA ALA A 268 11.04 -20.44 -0.13
C ALA A 268 10.77 -21.41 -1.29
N GLN A 269 10.24 -20.95 -2.43
CA GLN A 269 9.76 -21.84 -3.51
C GLN A 269 10.07 -21.34 -4.93
N TYR A 270 11.03 -20.44 -5.08
CA TYR A 270 11.39 -19.84 -6.37
C TYR A 270 12.87 -19.98 -6.64
#